data_AF-A0A925W2M2-F1
#
_entry.id   AF-A0A925W2M2-F1
#
_cell.length_a   1.000
_cell.length_b   1.000
_cell.length_c   1.000
_cell.angle_alpha   90.00
_cell.angle_beta   90.00
_cell.angle_gamma   90.00
#
_symmetry.space_group_name_H-M   'P 1'
#
loop_
_entity.id
_entity.type
_entity.pdbx_description
1 polymer ?
#
loop_
_entity_poly.entity_id
_entity_poly.type
_entity_poly.pdbx_seq_one_letter_code
_entity_poly.pdbx_strand_id
1 'polypeptide(L)'
;MDAKFSTFPPLKTIRVLRDGTVWIRPVSMPGETVARWDVFGASGRRIGQARLPISARVRDGTKDWVLVVELNDDDVPKVVRYSVR
;
A
#
# COMPACT_ATOMS: atom_id res chain seq x y z
N MET A 1 -26.00 19.99 -16.00
CA MET A 1 -25.09 18.84 -15.95
C MET A 1 -24.60 18.72 -14.53
N ASP A 2 -25.17 17.81 -13.76
CA ASP A 2 -24.74 17.61 -12.37
C ASP A 2 -23.43 16.84 -12.37
N ALA A 3 -22.35 17.51 -11.95
CA ALA A 3 -21.09 16.83 -11.70
C ALA A 3 -21.32 15.85 -10.54
N LYS A 4 -21.36 14.54 -10.85
CA LYS A 4 -21.28 13.51 -9.83
C LYS A 4 -19.92 13.63 -9.14
N PHE A 5 -19.88 14.24 -7.97
CA PHE A 5 -18.72 14.19 -7.09
C PHE A 5 -18.53 12.76 -6.62
N SER A 6 -17.49 12.10 -7.12
CA SER A 6 -17.01 10.84 -6.56
C SER A 6 -16.21 11.17 -5.30
N THR A 7 -16.74 10.77 -4.14
CA THR A 7 -16.01 10.90 -2.87
C THR A 7 -15.05 9.73 -2.76
N PHE A 8 -13.76 9.99 -2.95
CA PHE A 8 -12.71 9.00 -2.72
C PHE A 8 -12.24 9.08 -1.26
N PRO A 9 -11.90 7.94 -0.62
CA PRO A 9 -11.33 7.97 0.71
C PRO A 9 -10.03 8.79 0.68
N PRO A 10 -9.75 9.58 1.74
CA PRO A 10 -8.53 10.35 1.81
C PRO A 10 -7.32 9.42 1.67
N LEU A 11 -6.30 9.88 0.97
CA LEU A 11 -5.08 9.11 0.75
C LEU A 11 -4.08 9.42 1.87
N LYS A 12 -3.51 8.37 2.46
CA LYS A 12 -2.46 8.49 3.48
C LYS A 12 -1.08 8.56 2.83
N THR A 13 -0.83 7.77 1.79
CA THR A 13 0.49 7.64 1.18
C THR A 13 0.41 7.20 -0.27
N ILE A 14 1.30 7.72 -1.11
CA ILE A 14 1.56 7.25 -2.47
C ILE A 14 3.04 6.92 -2.58
N ARG A 15 3.38 5.80 -3.24
CA ARG A 15 4.76 5.41 -3.54
C ARG A 15 4.86 4.97 -5.00
N VAL A 16 5.92 5.40 -5.67
CA VAL A 16 6.30 4.91 -7.00
C VAL A 16 7.55 4.05 -6.82
N LEU A 17 7.49 2.80 -7.27
CA LEU A 17 8.60 1.86 -7.18
C LEU A 17 9.38 1.80 -8.50
N ARG A 18 10.57 1.18 -8.47
CA ARG A 18 11.50 1.17 -9.61
C ARG A 18 10.96 0.47 -10.85
N ASP A 19 10.06 -0.49 -10.69
CA ASP A 19 9.42 -1.20 -11.80
C ASP A 19 8.26 -0.41 -12.43
N GLY A 20 8.07 0.85 -12.01
CA GLY A 20 7.03 1.74 -12.51
C GLY A 20 5.66 1.50 -11.88
N THR A 21 5.54 0.63 -10.88
CA THR A 21 4.28 0.46 -10.14
C THR A 21 4.01 1.64 -9.22
N VAL A 22 2.73 2.02 -9.12
CA VAL A 22 2.23 3.04 -8.20
C VAL A 22 1.41 2.36 -7.12
N TRP A 23 1.77 2.63 -5.87
CA TRP A 23 1.21 2.03 -4.68
C TRP A 23 0.50 3.10 -3.87
N ILE A 24 -0.82 2.94 -3.68
CA ILE A 24 -1.67 3.92 -3.02
C ILE A 24 -2.22 3.31 -1.73
N ARG A 25 -2.00 4.00 -0.62
CA ARG A 25 -2.55 3.68 0.69
C ARG A 25 -3.65 4.69 1.05
N PRO A 26 -4.92 4.30 1.08
CA PRO A 26 -5.97 5.08 1.71
C PRO A 26 -5.74 5.25 3.22
N VAL A 27 -6.38 6.24 3.83
CA VAL A 27 -6.45 6.33 5.29
C VAL A 27 -7.20 5.12 5.82
N SER A 28 -6.59 4.43 6.79
CA SER A 28 -7.22 3.33 7.52
C SER A 28 -8.32 3.85 8.44
N MET A 29 -9.37 3.06 8.62
CA MET A 29 -10.43 3.39 9.58
C MET A 29 -9.92 3.21 11.02
N PRO A 30 -10.49 3.94 12.01
CA PRO A 30 -10.16 3.72 13.41
C PRO A 30 -10.32 2.25 13.81
N GLY A 31 -9.30 1.69 14.47
CA GLY A 31 -9.29 0.29 14.93
C GLY A 31 -8.76 -0.74 13.93
N GLU A 32 -8.53 -0.36 12.65
CA GLU A 32 -7.82 -1.25 11.73
C GLU A 32 -6.38 -1.46 12.18
N THR A 33 -5.85 -2.68 12.01
CA THR A 33 -4.44 -3.02 12.26
C THR A 33 -3.67 -3.29 10.97
N VAL A 34 -4.38 -3.42 9.86
CA VAL A 34 -3.86 -3.73 8.52
C VAL A 34 -4.30 -2.64 7.55
N ALA A 35 -3.33 -2.07 6.83
CA ALA A 35 -3.56 -1.13 5.75
C ALA A 35 -3.71 -1.86 4.41
N ARG A 36 -4.72 -1.46 3.62
CA ARG A 36 -4.80 -1.80 2.20
C ARG A 36 -3.85 -0.90 1.40
N TRP A 37 -3.12 -1.52 0.48
CA TRP A 37 -2.33 -0.84 -0.54
C TRP A 37 -2.83 -1.29 -1.91
N ASP A 38 -3.40 -0.36 -2.67
CA ASP A 38 -3.80 -0.59 -4.04
C ASP A 38 -2.59 -0.44 -4.96
N VAL A 39 -2.34 -1.45 -5.82
CA VAL A 39 -1.18 -1.49 -6.71
C VAL A 39 -1.62 -1.26 -8.14
N PHE A 40 -1.00 -0.30 -8.80
CA PHE A 40 -1.25 0.07 -10.19
C PHE A 40 0.02 -0.16 -11.01
N GLY A 41 -0.13 -0.68 -12.22
CA GLY A 41 0.96 -0.75 -13.18
C GLY A 41 1.24 0.62 -13.80
N ALA A 42 2.33 0.72 -14.58
CA ALA A 42 2.77 1.96 -15.21
C ALA A 42 1.71 2.60 -16.13
N SER A 43 0.77 1.81 -16.67
CA SER A 43 -0.35 2.31 -17.48
C SER A 43 -1.49 2.93 -16.67
N GLY A 44 -1.42 2.94 -15.33
CA GLY A 44 -2.50 3.38 -14.45
C GLY A 44 -3.59 2.32 -14.22
N ARG A 45 -3.47 1.12 -14.81
CA ARG A 45 -4.38 0.00 -14.52
C ARG A 45 -4.08 -0.58 -13.15
N ARG A 46 -5.10 -0.77 -12.31
CA ARG A 46 -4.97 -1.52 -11.04
C ARG A 46 -4.62 -2.97 -11.36
N ILE A 47 -3.53 -3.47 -10.78
CA ILE A 47 -3.02 -4.84 -11.00
C ILE A 47 -3.19 -5.74 -9.78
N GLY A 48 -3.44 -5.17 -8.60
CA GLY A 48 -3.74 -5.94 -7.40
C GLY A 48 -3.76 -5.08 -6.14
N GLN A 49 -3.66 -5.74 -5.00
CA GLN A 49 -3.53 -5.11 -3.69
C GLN A 49 -2.60 -5.89 -2.76
N ALA A 50 -1.96 -5.19 -1.84
CA ALA A 50 -1.28 -5.78 -0.70
C ALA A 50 -1.97 -5.37 0.60
N ARG A 51 -1.90 -6.25 1.60
CA ARG A 51 -2.37 -6.00 2.96
C ARG A 51 -1.18 -6.04 3.89
N LEU A 52 -0.83 -4.89 4.45
CA LEU A 52 0.37 -4.70 5.26
C LEU A 52 -0.03 -4.22 6.65
N PRO A 53 0.69 -4.58 7.73
CA PRO A 53 0.47 -3.96 9.04
C PRO A 53 0.53 -2.42 8.93
N ILE A 54 -0.32 -1.70 9.67
CA ILE A 54 -0.41 -0.23 9.58
C ILE A 54 0.92 0.47 9.87
N SER A 55 1.72 -0.11 10.76
CA SER A 55 3.05 0.34 11.16
C SER A 55 4.15 -0.01 10.16
N ALA A 56 3.89 -0.91 9.20
CA ALA A 56 4.89 -1.38 8.26
C ALA A 56 5.33 -0.26 7.31
N ARG A 57 6.63 -0.19 7.05
CA ARG A 57 7.23 0.78 6.14
C ARG A 57 7.68 0.09 4.86
N VAL A 58 7.06 0.44 3.74
CA VAL A 58 7.47 -0.03 2.40
C VAL A 58 8.90 0.43 2.08
N ARG A 59 9.76 -0.49 1.63
CA ARG A 59 11.15 -0.22 1.25
C ARG A 59 11.42 -0.39 -0.23
N ASP A 60 10.97 -1.51 -0.81
CA ASP A 60 11.09 -1.80 -2.23
C ASP A 60 10.04 -2.85 -2.63
N GLY A 61 9.89 -3.16 -3.91
CA GLY A 61 8.88 -4.10 -4.38
C GLY A 61 8.81 -4.19 -5.90
N THR A 62 7.94 -5.08 -6.36
CA THR A 62 7.51 -5.18 -7.75
C THR A 62 6.00 -5.37 -7.83
N LYS A 63 5.45 -5.46 -9.04
CA LYS A 63 4.04 -5.79 -9.30
C LYS A 63 3.47 -6.98 -8.51
N ASP A 64 4.31 -7.95 -8.11
CA ASP A 64 3.85 -9.21 -7.50
C ASP A 64 4.14 -9.28 -5.99
N TRP A 65 5.00 -8.39 -5.46
CA TRP A 65 5.41 -8.44 -4.06
C TRP A 65 5.96 -7.11 -3.54
N VAL A 66 5.99 -6.93 -2.22
CA VAL A 66 6.62 -5.77 -1.56
C VAL A 66 7.45 -6.20 -0.37
N LEU A 67 8.61 -5.57 -0.20
CA LEU A 67 9.46 -5.65 0.98
C LEU A 67 9.11 -4.50 1.93
N VAL A 68 8.83 -4.87 3.16
CA VAL A 68 8.49 -3.93 4.23
C VAL A 68 9.38 -4.15 5.43
N VAL A 69 9.58 -3.09 6.21
CA VAL A 69 10.13 -3.19 7.56
C VAL A 69 8.98 -3.12 8.55
N GLU A 70 8.87 -4.16 9.37
CA GLU A 70 7.99 -4.23 10.53
C GLU A 70 8.83 -4.13 11.82
N LEU A 71 8.23 -3.65 12.89
CA LEU A 71 8.77 -3.79 14.24
C LEU A 71 8.10 -5.00 14.89
N ASN A 72 8.86 -5.84 15.57
CA ASN A 72 8.29 -6.89 16.43
C ASN A 72 7.97 -6.32 17.83
N ASP A 73 7.53 -7.18 18.75
CA ASP A 73 7.14 -6.78 20.11
C ASP A 73 8.32 -6.20 20.93
N ASP A 74 9.56 -6.49 20.52
CA ASP A 74 10.79 -5.99 21.13
C ASP A 74 11.37 -4.76 20.37
N ASP A 75 10.58 -4.12 19.52
CA ASP A 75 10.98 -3.00 18.65
C ASP A 75 12.17 -3.30 17.70
N VAL A 76 12.47 -4.58 17.46
CA VAL A 76 13.50 -5.03 16.52
C VAL A 76 12.94 -4.98 15.09
N PRO A 77 13.60 -4.26 14.16
CA PRO A 77 13.19 -4.23 12.77
C PRO A 77 13.38 -5.60 12.10
N LYS A 78 12.30 -6.13 11.52
CA LYS A 78 12.34 -7.30 10.63
C LYS A 78 11.94 -6.91 9.21
N VAL A 79 12.65 -7.45 8.22
CA VAL A 79 12.31 -7.28 6.81
C VAL A 79 11.40 -8.44 6.38
N VAL A 80 10.20 -8.12 5.93
CA VAL A 80 9.18 -9.12 5.54
C VAL A 80 8.75 -8.85 4.12
N ARG A 81 8.49 -9.93 3.37
CA ARG A 81 7.95 -9.86 2.01
C ARG A 81 6.46 -10.24 2.02
N TYR A 82 5.64 -9.39 1.42
CA TYR A 82 4.22 -9.65 1.19
C TYR A 82 3.94 -9.83 -0.29
N SER A 83 3.01 -10.72 -0.61
CA SER A 83 2.50 -10.88 -1.97
C SER A 83 1.41 -9.86 -2.30
N VAL A 84 1.37 -9.43 -3.55
CA VAL A 84 0.22 -8.74 -4.14
C VAL A 84 -0.80 -9.80 -4.55
N ARG A 85 -2.08 -9.54 -4.28
CA ARG A 85 -3.23 -10.39 -4.66
C ARG A 85 -4.25 -9.63 -5.49
#